data_AF-A0A814T6M8-F1
#
_entry.id   AF-A0A814T6M8-F1
#
_cell.length_a   1.000
_cell.length_b   1.000
_cell.length_c   1.000
_cell.angle_alpha   90.00
_cell.angle_beta   90.00
_cell.angle_gamma   90.00
#
_symmetry.space_group_name_H-M   'P 1'
#
loop_
_entity.id
_entity.type
_entity.pdbx_description
1 polymer ?
#
loop_
_entity_poly.entity_id
_entity_poly.type
_entity_poly.pdbx_seq_one_letter_code
_entity_poly.pdbx_strand_id
1 'polypeptide(L)'
;MASIATTTTVETALCIIPPENVWEQIQAIRSIHDKAYPRWMPHINLIYPFVPENNFDNIKVQLELICNQRKPFQIQFNQSSFEYFKQRGDLCTYHLRPTISTDIVELQKLIQNQLSNIIKTKRAFEAHLTLGQTTTSKISNTLIDIKNKWTTIEFTIDRIYMISRENHPENLFTIKREILLLSQEESIPLAISNKPSAINYLCIIPTNEFSSFLLGLFEHTSFQPLKPSRLILAEYEAGPVNTDLRSKLESTLKFTINFTQDSINYDETTSRVYLKPTNIEPIHQLNILDDSKYDGTLTLGILHKDDFNKVNDRFMKNWTIDTNQFEIDRIYLIDIKGRSQFIFRLKN
;
A
#
# COMPACT_ATOMS: atom_id res chain seq x y z
N MET A 1 -31.36 23.47 -1.10
CA MET A 1 -30.45 22.45 -0.54
C MET A 1 -31.27 21.21 -0.26
N ALA A 2 -31.03 20.12 -0.98
CA ALA A 2 -31.75 18.86 -0.73
C ALA A 2 -31.32 18.30 0.64
N SER A 3 -32.31 17.89 1.44
CA SER A 3 -32.10 17.20 2.72
C SER A 3 -31.32 15.91 2.48
N ILE A 4 -30.07 15.85 2.96
CA ILE A 4 -29.28 14.61 2.97
C ILE A 4 -30.00 13.65 3.94
N ALA A 5 -30.42 12.49 3.44
CA ALA A 5 -31.04 11.46 4.24
C ALA A 5 -30.12 11.09 5.42
N THR A 6 -30.62 11.25 6.65
CA THR A 6 -29.89 11.12 7.92
C THR A 6 -29.63 9.67 8.37
N THR A 7 -29.73 8.70 7.46
CA THR A 7 -29.67 7.27 7.78
C THR A 7 -28.38 6.66 7.26
N THR A 8 -27.54 6.17 8.18
CA THR A 8 -26.35 5.37 7.84
C THR A 8 -26.72 3.93 7.45
N THR A 9 -25.90 3.29 6.62
CA THR A 9 -26.03 1.88 6.20
C THR A 9 -24.76 1.08 6.53
N VAL A 10 -24.93 -0.22 6.83
CA VAL A 10 -23.86 -1.20 7.04
C VAL A 10 -23.22 -1.68 5.74
N GLU A 11 -23.70 -1.20 4.59
CA GLU A 11 -23.15 -1.51 3.26
C GLU A 11 -22.00 -0.59 2.87
N THR A 12 -21.74 0.45 3.68
CA THR A 12 -20.70 1.45 3.41
C THR A 12 -19.87 1.71 4.64
N ALA A 13 -18.61 2.12 4.42
CA ALA A 13 -17.72 2.56 5.48
C ALA A 13 -16.79 3.68 4.99
N LEU A 14 -16.36 4.53 5.93
CA LEU A 14 -15.20 5.38 5.77
C LEU A 14 -14.05 4.76 6.55
N CYS A 15 -12.94 4.44 5.89
CA CYS A 15 -11.85 3.71 6.50
C CYS A 15 -10.47 4.16 6.00
N ILE A 16 -9.45 3.71 6.72
CA ILE A 16 -8.06 3.68 6.25
C ILE A 16 -7.78 2.25 5.80
N ILE A 17 -7.10 2.09 4.67
CA ILE A 17 -6.67 0.81 4.13
C ILE A 17 -5.14 0.85 4.10
N PRO A 18 -4.42 -0.07 4.79
CA PRO A 18 -2.97 -0.18 4.66
C PRO A 18 -2.57 -0.40 3.20
N PRO A 19 -1.36 0.00 2.79
CA PRO A 19 -0.89 -0.30 1.45
C PRO A 19 -0.74 -1.81 1.23
N GLU A 20 -1.02 -2.31 0.03
CA GLU A 20 -1.05 -3.76 -0.25
C GLU A 20 0.29 -4.47 -0.01
N ASN A 21 1.41 -3.76 -0.11
CA ASN A 21 2.74 -4.33 0.14
C ASN A 21 2.95 -4.77 1.60
N VAL A 22 2.08 -4.38 2.53
CA VAL A 22 2.12 -4.85 3.93
C VAL A 22 1.00 -5.86 4.25
N TRP A 23 0.21 -6.26 3.26
CA TRP A 23 -0.94 -7.13 3.49
C TRP A 23 -0.59 -8.58 3.73
N GLU A 24 0.53 -9.09 3.21
CA GLU A 24 0.86 -10.53 3.23
C GLU A 24 0.74 -11.12 4.65
N GLN A 25 1.47 -10.55 5.62
CA GLN A 25 1.45 -11.02 7.01
C GLN A 25 0.07 -10.82 7.67
N ILE A 26 -0.62 -9.72 7.37
CA ILE A 26 -1.95 -9.43 7.92
C ILE A 26 -2.96 -10.47 7.41
N GLN A 27 -2.97 -10.70 6.10
CA GLN A 27 -3.92 -11.56 5.41
C GLN A 27 -3.64 -13.04 5.67
N ALA A 28 -2.38 -13.45 5.89
CA ALA A 28 -2.05 -14.81 6.31
C ALA A 28 -2.69 -15.20 7.65
N ILE A 29 -2.89 -14.24 8.56
CA ILE A 29 -3.61 -14.44 9.82
C ILE A 29 -5.12 -14.41 9.56
N ARG A 30 -5.59 -13.36 8.87
CA ARG A 30 -7.03 -13.15 8.63
C ARG A 30 -7.66 -14.29 7.83
N SER A 31 -6.96 -14.87 6.86
CA SER A 31 -7.47 -15.98 6.05
C SER A 31 -7.82 -17.23 6.87
N ILE A 32 -7.20 -17.40 8.04
CA ILE A 32 -7.44 -18.53 8.94
C ILE A 32 -8.47 -18.17 10.00
N HIS A 33 -8.49 -16.92 10.47
CA HIS A 33 -9.15 -16.56 11.72
C HIS A 33 -10.23 -15.48 11.63
N ASP A 34 -10.30 -14.72 10.55
CA ASP A 34 -11.24 -13.61 10.40
C ASP A 34 -12.42 -14.01 9.51
N LYS A 35 -13.62 -14.09 10.09
CA LYS A 35 -14.85 -14.37 9.33
C LYS A 35 -15.14 -13.29 8.28
N ALA A 36 -14.60 -12.07 8.45
CA ALA A 36 -14.74 -10.99 7.49
C ALA A 36 -13.68 -11.00 6.38
N TYR A 37 -12.66 -11.87 6.46
CA TYR A 37 -11.56 -11.96 5.47
C TYR A 37 -12.06 -12.02 4.02
N PRO A 38 -13.06 -12.85 3.66
CA PRO A 38 -13.46 -12.97 2.26
C PRO A 38 -14.04 -11.68 1.68
N ARG A 39 -14.51 -10.75 2.53
CA ARG A 39 -15.36 -9.61 2.12
C ARG A 39 -14.70 -8.26 2.34
N TRP A 40 -13.78 -8.19 3.29
CA TRP A 40 -13.11 -6.95 3.68
C TRP A 40 -11.62 -7.04 3.42
N MET A 41 -11.09 -6.06 2.71
CA MET A 41 -9.66 -5.77 2.75
C MET A 41 -9.21 -5.44 4.19
N PRO A 42 -7.90 -5.57 4.52
CA PRO A 42 -7.37 -5.02 5.76
C PRO A 42 -7.74 -3.53 5.89
N HIS A 43 -8.27 -3.12 7.04
CA HIS A 43 -8.75 -1.75 7.21
C HIS A 43 -8.79 -1.33 8.69
N ILE A 44 -8.81 -0.02 8.91
CA ILE A 44 -9.17 0.63 10.16
C ILE A 44 -10.42 1.46 9.89
N ASN A 45 -11.55 1.13 10.51
CA ASN A 45 -12.76 1.90 10.34
C ASN A 45 -12.64 3.26 11.03
N LEU A 46 -12.87 4.35 10.30
CA LEU A 46 -12.99 5.70 10.84
C LEU A 46 -14.44 6.02 11.19
N ILE A 47 -15.38 5.65 10.30
CA ILE A 47 -16.82 5.76 10.50
C ILE A 47 -17.49 4.51 9.91
N TYR A 48 -18.17 3.75 10.75
CA TYR A 48 -19.00 2.62 10.35
C TYR A 48 -20.12 2.41 11.37
N PRO A 49 -21.39 2.24 10.96
CA PRO A 49 -21.91 2.34 9.59
C PRO A 49 -21.78 3.76 9.00
N PHE A 50 -21.84 3.90 7.67
CA PHE A 50 -21.58 5.18 6.97
C PHE A 50 -22.73 5.60 6.05
N VAL A 51 -22.60 6.71 5.32
CA VAL A 51 -23.67 7.21 4.43
C VAL A 51 -23.91 6.28 3.23
N PRO A 52 -25.14 6.17 2.71
CA PRO A 52 -25.39 5.43 1.48
C PRO A 52 -24.53 5.92 0.30
N GLU A 53 -24.16 5.00 -0.60
CA GLU A 53 -23.21 5.25 -1.70
C GLU A 53 -23.60 6.44 -2.60
N ASN A 54 -24.90 6.66 -2.83
CA ASN A 54 -25.40 7.80 -3.60
C ASN A 54 -25.07 9.19 -3.01
N ASN A 55 -24.63 9.25 -1.74
CA ASN A 55 -24.17 10.48 -1.10
C ASN A 55 -22.65 10.64 -1.15
N PHE A 56 -21.89 9.67 -1.70
CA PHE A 56 -20.44 9.68 -1.64
C PHE A 56 -19.82 10.93 -2.25
N ASP A 57 -20.31 11.40 -3.40
CA ASP A 57 -19.75 12.59 -4.06
C ASP A 57 -19.93 13.86 -3.22
N ASN A 58 -21.09 14.02 -2.58
CA ASN A 58 -21.33 15.16 -1.69
C ASN A 58 -20.43 15.12 -0.45
N ILE A 59 -20.34 13.94 0.19
CA ILE A 59 -19.52 13.78 1.40
C ILE A 59 -18.03 13.88 1.08
N LYS A 60 -17.58 13.39 -0.07
CA LYS A 60 -16.21 13.53 -0.54
C LYS A 60 -15.80 15.01 -0.57
N VAL A 61 -16.61 15.87 -1.21
CA VAL A 61 -16.32 17.32 -1.27
C VAL A 61 -16.18 17.93 0.13
N GLN A 62 -17.06 17.57 1.07
CA GLN A 62 -16.98 18.06 2.45
C GLN A 62 -15.73 17.59 3.18
N LEU A 63 -15.34 16.33 2.99
CA LEU A 63 -14.16 15.75 3.63
C LEU A 63 -12.85 16.26 3.00
N GLU A 64 -12.82 16.53 1.69
CA GLU A 64 -11.65 17.11 1.03
C GLU A 64 -11.27 18.47 1.62
N LEU A 65 -12.25 19.29 2.03
CA LEU A 65 -11.99 20.59 2.66
C LEU A 65 -11.10 20.48 3.91
N ILE A 66 -11.26 19.41 4.69
CA ILE A 66 -10.56 19.22 5.96
C ILE A 66 -9.36 18.28 5.82
N CYS A 67 -9.45 17.26 4.96
CA CYS A 67 -8.40 16.26 4.75
C CYS A 67 -7.24 16.81 3.92
N ASN A 68 -7.50 17.64 2.90
CA ASN A 68 -6.45 18.28 2.09
C ASN A 68 -5.65 19.34 2.85
N GLN A 69 -5.95 19.57 4.14
CA GLN A 69 -5.19 20.45 5.02
C GLN A 69 -4.36 19.67 6.06
N ARG A 70 -4.36 18.34 5.99
CA ARG A 70 -3.66 17.46 6.92
C ARG A 70 -2.47 16.81 6.24
N LYS A 71 -1.32 16.89 6.90
CA LYS A 71 -0.13 16.18 6.46
C LYS A 71 -0.37 14.67 6.57
N PRO A 72 0.08 13.87 5.59
CA PRO A 72 0.23 12.44 5.74
C PRO A 72 1.05 12.12 7.00
N PHE A 73 0.73 11.00 7.65
CA PHE A 73 1.38 10.60 8.90
C PHE A 73 1.68 9.10 8.92
N GLN A 74 2.72 8.72 9.67
CA GLN A 74 3.12 7.32 9.78
C GLN A 74 2.37 6.58 10.88
N ILE A 75 2.15 5.29 10.64
CA ILE A 75 1.57 4.37 11.59
C ILE A 75 2.43 3.12 11.68
N GLN A 76 2.50 2.53 12.88
CA GLN A 76 3.27 1.32 13.12
C GLN A 76 2.45 0.29 13.89
N PHE A 77 2.63 -0.97 13.49
CA PHE A 77 2.14 -2.15 14.19
C PHE A 77 3.32 -3.07 14.55
N ASN A 78 3.64 -3.17 15.84
CA ASN A 78 4.67 -4.07 16.35
C ASN A 78 4.06 -5.06 17.36
N GLN A 79 4.87 -5.82 18.09
CA GLN A 79 4.40 -6.87 19.00
C GLN A 79 3.54 -6.32 20.18
N SER A 80 3.67 -5.03 20.53
CA SER A 80 2.83 -4.39 21.56
C SER A 80 1.46 -3.95 21.02
N SER A 81 1.27 -3.92 19.70
CA SER A 81 0.00 -3.52 19.08
C SER A 81 -1.14 -4.51 19.28
N PHE A 82 -0.84 -5.74 19.66
CA PHE A 82 -1.84 -6.80 19.74
C PHE A 82 -2.71 -6.70 20.98
N GLU A 83 -3.99 -6.49 20.75
CA GLU A 83 -5.04 -6.44 21.76
C GLU A 83 -6.25 -7.28 21.34
N TYR A 84 -7.23 -7.39 22.24
CA TYR A 84 -8.51 -8.02 21.94
C TYR A 84 -9.62 -7.40 22.79
N PHE A 85 -10.86 -7.55 22.34
CA PHE A 85 -12.04 -7.27 23.14
C PHE A 85 -13.02 -8.45 23.09
N LYS A 86 -13.78 -8.61 24.17
CA LYS A 86 -14.84 -9.62 24.24
C LYS A 86 -16.06 -9.14 23.46
N GLN A 87 -16.61 -10.03 22.64
CA GLN A 87 -17.92 -9.88 22.02
C GLN A 87 -18.99 -10.56 22.89
N ARG A 88 -20.21 -10.69 22.37
CA ARG A 88 -21.28 -11.42 23.06
C ARG A 88 -20.92 -12.92 23.15
N GLY A 89 -21.11 -13.51 24.34
CA GLY A 89 -20.80 -14.91 24.58
C GLY A 89 -19.32 -15.15 24.90
N ASP A 90 -18.76 -16.25 24.40
CA ASP A 90 -17.35 -16.62 24.58
C ASP A 90 -16.43 -16.09 23.47
N LEU A 91 -16.98 -15.40 22.47
CA LEU A 91 -16.24 -14.90 21.32
C LEU A 91 -15.41 -13.66 21.66
N CYS A 92 -14.16 -13.65 21.22
CA CYS A 92 -13.25 -12.52 21.27
C CYS A 92 -12.89 -12.09 19.84
N THR A 93 -12.79 -10.79 19.61
CA THR A 93 -12.12 -10.23 18.42
C THR A 93 -10.75 -9.73 18.83
N TYR A 94 -9.74 -10.09 18.07
CA TYR A 94 -8.38 -9.60 18.28
C TYR A 94 -7.90 -8.81 17.09
N HIS A 95 -7.09 -7.80 17.39
CA HIS A 95 -6.80 -6.71 16.48
C HIS A 95 -5.43 -6.10 16.79
N LEU A 96 -4.94 -5.32 15.83
CA LEU A 96 -3.78 -4.46 16.00
C LEU A 96 -4.24 -3.06 16.33
N ARG A 97 -3.69 -2.47 17.39
CA ARG A 97 -3.75 -1.05 17.68
C ARG A 97 -2.45 -0.36 17.26
N PRO A 98 -2.54 0.81 16.59
CA PRO A 98 -1.34 1.58 16.25
C PRO A 98 -0.52 1.91 17.50
N THR A 99 0.79 1.70 17.46
CA THR A 99 1.67 2.17 18.56
C THR A 99 1.76 3.69 18.62
N ILE A 100 1.61 4.34 17.47
CA ILE A 100 1.43 5.79 17.32
C ILE A 100 0.01 6.04 16.84
N SER A 101 -0.82 6.70 17.67
CA SER A 101 -2.26 6.83 17.41
C SER A 101 -2.80 8.26 17.48
N THR A 102 -1.99 9.27 17.79
CA THR A 102 -2.43 10.66 17.94
C THR A 102 -3.05 11.22 16.67
N ASP A 103 -2.35 11.13 15.54
CA ASP A 103 -2.80 11.70 14.27
C ASP A 103 -4.07 11.03 13.72
N ILE A 104 -4.18 9.70 13.84
CA ILE A 104 -5.38 8.98 13.41
C ILE A 104 -6.60 9.32 14.29
N VAL A 105 -6.40 9.53 15.60
CA VAL A 105 -7.46 9.97 16.51
C VAL A 105 -7.88 11.40 16.22
N GLU A 106 -6.94 12.30 15.95
CA GLU A 106 -7.24 13.68 15.53
C GLU A 106 -7.98 13.73 14.21
N LEU A 107 -7.53 12.97 13.20
CA LEU A 107 -8.19 12.87 11.91
C LEU A 107 -9.63 12.39 12.06
N GLN A 108 -9.86 11.35 12.87
CA GLN A 108 -11.20 10.84 13.11
C GLN A 108 -12.10 11.87 13.81
N LYS A 109 -11.60 12.59 14.82
CA LYS A 109 -12.36 13.66 15.49
C LYS A 109 -12.75 14.77 14.52
N LEU A 110 -11.83 15.17 13.65
CA LEU A 110 -12.06 16.20 12.63
C LEU A 110 -13.13 15.76 11.63
N ILE A 111 -13.06 14.52 11.14
CA ILE A 111 -14.11 13.91 10.29
C ILE A 111 -15.46 13.86 11.01
N GLN A 112 -15.47 13.42 12.27
CA GLN A 112 -16.69 13.28 13.08
C GLN A 112 -17.37 14.64 13.32
N ASN A 113 -16.60 15.70 13.51
CA ASN A 113 -17.11 17.07 13.66
C ASN A 113 -17.69 17.60 12.35
N GLN A 114 -16.98 17.41 11.23
CA GLN A 114 -17.46 17.82 9.90
C GLN A 114 -18.78 17.15 9.54
N LEU A 115 -18.94 15.87 9.92
CA LEU A 115 -20.14 15.08 9.63
C LEU A 115 -21.10 14.98 10.82
N SER A 116 -21.02 15.89 11.79
CA SER A 116 -21.79 15.84 13.05
C SER A 116 -23.32 15.87 12.87
N ASN A 117 -23.79 16.46 11.77
CA ASN A 117 -25.21 16.45 11.37
C ASN A 117 -25.69 15.09 10.82
N ILE A 118 -24.77 14.23 10.38
CA ILE A 118 -25.05 12.95 9.72
C ILE A 118 -24.74 11.78 10.66
N ILE A 119 -23.56 11.82 11.30
CA ILE A 119 -23.04 10.75 12.13
C ILE A 119 -23.20 11.15 13.60
N LYS A 120 -24.07 10.44 14.32
CA LYS A 120 -24.42 10.77 15.72
C LYS A 120 -23.75 9.85 16.77
N THR A 121 -22.79 9.03 16.39
CA THR A 121 -22.16 8.08 17.33
C THR A 121 -21.45 8.82 18.47
N LYS A 122 -21.65 8.34 19.70
CA LYS A 122 -21.02 8.88 20.92
C LYS A 122 -19.89 7.99 21.44
N ARG A 123 -19.60 6.86 20.78
CA ARG A 123 -18.56 5.94 21.24
C ARG A 123 -17.19 6.57 20.98
N ALA A 124 -16.30 6.48 21.98
CA ALA A 124 -14.92 6.88 21.80
C ALA A 124 -14.27 6.09 20.66
N PHE A 125 -13.57 6.80 19.79
CA PHE A 125 -12.84 6.18 18.68
C PHE A 125 -11.59 5.48 19.20
N GLU A 126 -11.42 4.23 18.78
CA GLU A 126 -10.23 3.44 19.03
C GLU A 126 -9.77 2.85 17.69
N ALA A 127 -8.65 3.36 17.18
CA ALA A 127 -8.07 2.85 15.95
C ALA A 127 -7.65 1.38 16.13
N HIS A 128 -8.21 0.50 15.30
CA HIS A 128 -7.83 -0.91 15.29
C HIS A 128 -7.99 -1.53 13.91
N LEU A 129 -7.11 -2.49 13.60
CA LEU A 129 -7.19 -3.37 12.44
C LEU A 129 -7.49 -4.80 12.91
N THR A 130 -8.66 -5.31 12.58
CA THR A 130 -9.09 -6.66 12.98
C THR A 130 -8.26 -7.75 12.30
N LEU A 131 -7.75 -8.69 13.08
CA LEU A 131 -7.00 -9.84 12.59
C LEU A 131 -7.78 -11.15 12.62
N GLY A 132 -8.76 -11.26 13.52
CA GLY A 132 -9.62 -12.43 13.56
C GLY A 132 -10.46 -12.53 14.83
N GLN A 133 -11.14 -13.66 14.95
CA GLN A 133 -11.94 -14.00 16.10
C GLN A 133 -11.58 -15.38 16.65
N THR A 134 -11.66 -15.55 17.96
CA THR A 134 -11.39 -16.82 18.64
C THR A 134 -12.18 -16.88 19.95
N THR A 135 -12.20 -18.00 20.65
CA THR A 135 -12.90 -18.12 21.93
C THR A 135 -12.05 -17.52 23.07
N THR A 136 -12.71 -17.13 24.15
CA THR A 136 -12.08 -16.59 25.36
C THR A 136 -11.07 -17.56 25.96
N SER A 137 -11.28 -18.87 25.81
CA SER A 137 -10.34 -19.90 26.26
C SER A 137 -9.07 -20.01 25.40
N LYS A 138 -9.11 -19.57 24.14
CA LYS A 138 -8.01 -19.71 23.17
C LYS A 138 -7.23 -18.41 22.95
N ILE A 139 -7.82 -17.26 23.28
CA ILE A 139 -7.28 -15.94 22.92
C ILE A 139 -5.82 -15.73 23.36
N SER A 140 -5.47 -16.11 24.59
CA SER A 140 -4.10 -15.92 25.09
C SER A 140 -3.07 -16.67 24.24
N ASN A 141 -3.32 -17.94 23.93
CA ASN A 141 -2.43 -18.76 23.11
C ASN A 141 -2.37 -18.24 21.67
N THR A 142 -3.53 -17.89 21.10
CA THR A 142 -3.61 -17.30 19.75
C THR A 142 -2.75 -16.03 19.64
N LEU A 143 -2.83 -15.13 20.62
CA LEU A 143 -2.02 -13.92 20.62
C LEU A 143 -0.53 -14.18 20.79
N ILE A 144 -0.13 -15.15 21.64
CA ILE A 144 1.28 -15.53 21.80
C ILE A 144 1.85 -16.05 20.48
N ASP A 145 1.14 -16.98 19.83
CA ASP A 145 1.58 -17.61 18.59
C ASP A 145 1.78 -16.59 17.46
N ILE A 146 0.85 -15.64 17.34
CA ILE A 146 0.91 -14.59 16.33
C ILE A 146 2.01 -13.57 16.66
N LYS A 147 2.09 -13.09 17.91
CA LYS A 147 3.11 -12.11 18.34
C LYS A 147 4.53 -12.61 18.09
N ASN A 148 4.79 -13.90 18.34
CA ASN A 148 6.12 -14.50 18.16
C ASN A 148 6.58 -14.54 16.70
N LYS A 149 5.65 -14.50 15.75
CA LYS A 149 5.92 -14.53 14.30
C LYS A 149 5.79 -13.15 13.66
N TRP A 150 5.37 -12.15 14.42
CA TRP A 150 5.05 -10.83 13.90
C TRP A 150 6.31 -10.02 13.63
N THR A 151 6.49 -9.62 12.38
CA THR A 151 7.45 -8.60 11.97
C THR A 151 6.76 -7.24 11.99
N THR A 152 7.44 -6.24 12.54
CA THR A 152 6.93 -4.86 12.59
C THR A 152 6.53 -4.36 11.20
N ILE A 153 5.30 -3.84 11.11
CA ILE A 153 4.78 -3.19 9.92
C ILE A 153 4.73 -1.69 10.18
N GLU A 154 5.15 -0.90 9.19
CA GLU A 154 5.11 0.56 9.23
C GLU A 154 4.74 1.09 7.84
N PHE A 155 3.84 2.06 7.79
CA PHE A 155 3.43 2.71 6.54
C PHE A 155 2.86 4.11 6.80
N THR A 156 2.85 4.93 5.77
CA THR A 156 2.19 6.24 5.80
C THR A 156 0.72 6.12 5.44
N ILE A 157 -0.13 6.82 6.19
CA ILE A 157 -1.50 7.12 5.82
C ILE A 157 -1.49 8.43 5.05
N ASP A 158 -1.74 8.37 3.75
CA ASP A 158 -1.81 9.53 2.86
C ASP A 158 -3.22 9.79 2.34
N ARG A 159 -4.19 8.93 2.66
CA ARG A 159 -5.58 9.05 2.23
C ARG A 159 -6.53 8.20 3.08
N ILE A 160 -7.81 8.53 2.97
CA ILE A 160 -8.93 7.75 3.49
C ILE A 160 -9.83 7.29 2.34
N TYR A 161 -10.62 6.25 2.59
CA TYR A 161 -11.40 5.55 1.57
C TYR A 161 -12.87 5.49 1.94
N MET A 162 -13.71 5.73 0.94
CA MET A 162 -15.13 5.41 1.01
C MET A 162 -15.32 4.10 0.25
N ILE A 163 -15.71 3.07 0.98
CA ILE A 163 -15.93 1.73 0.44
C ILE A 163 -17.40 1.37 0.52
N SER A 164 -17.86 0.55 -0.43
CA SER A 164 -19.19 -0.02 -0.40
C SER A 164 -19.21 -1.45 -0.90
N ARG A 165 -20.26 -2.17 -0.51
CA ARG A 165 -20.67 -3.45 -1.09
C ARG A 165 -22.11 -3.34 -1.57
N GLU A 166 -22.47 -4.17 -2.52
CA GLU A 166 -23.87 -4.38 -2.89
C GLU A 166 -24.67 -4.96 -1.70
N ASN A 167 -26.00 -4.86 -1.77
CA ASN A 167 -26.93 -5.26 -0.70
C ASN A 167 -27.07 -6.79 -0.55
N HIS A 168 -25.94 -7.45 -0.35
CA HIS A 168 -25.85 -8.84 0.06
C HIS A 168 -24.69 -8.95 1.08
N PRO A 169 -24.91 -9.57 2.25
CA PRO A 169 -23.91 -9.63 3.31
C PRO A 169 -22.59 -10.26 2.89
N GLU A 170 -22.61 -11.18 1.91
CA GLU A 170 -21.41 -11.86 1.42
C GLU A 170 -20.65 -11.10 0.33
N ASN A 171 -21.15 -9.95 -0.13
CA ASN A 171 -20.50 -9.21 -1.21
C ASN A 171 -19.27 -8.44 -0.72
N LEU A 172 -18.29 -8.34 -1.60
CA LEU A 172 -17.01 -7.69 -1.36
C LEU A 172 -17.20 -6.18 -1.19
N PHE A 173 -16.53 -5.61 -0.19
CA PHE A 173 -16.31 -4.18 -0.16
C PHE A 173 -15.29 -3.78 -1.22
N THR A 174 -15.62 -2.77 -2.01
CA THR A 174 -14.76 -2.20 -3.04
C THR A 174 -14.55 -0.71 -2.78
N ILE A 175 -13.38 -0.19 -3.16
CA ILE A 175 -13.08 1.23 -3.08
C ILE A 175 -13.92 1.97 -4.13
N LYS A 176 -14.69 2.96 -3.67
CA LYS A 176 -15.51 3.82 -4.55
C LYS A 176 -14.93 5.22 -4.65
N ARG A 177 -14.41 5.76 -3.55
CA ARG A 177 -13.77 7.09 -3.50
C ARG A 177 -12.56 7.07 -2.59
N GLU A 178 -11.65 7.99 -2.87
CA GLU A 178 -10.44 8.26 -2.11
C GLU A 178 -10.41 9.76 -1.79
N ILE A 179 -9.93 10.10 -0.60
CA ILE A 179 -9.74 11.48 -0.16
C ILE A 179 -8.33 11.60 0.38
N LEU A 180 -7.52 12.44 -0.24
CA LEU A 180 -6.12 12.60 0.08
C LEU A 180 -5.92 13.41 1.36
N LEU A 181 -4.81 13.12 2.04
CA LEU A 181 -4.22 13.98 3.05
C LEU A 181 -3.13 14.78 2.36
N LEU A 182 -3.38 16.07 2.15
CA LEU A 182 -2.43 16.97 1.51
C LEU A 182 -1.85 17.90 2.59
N SER A 183 -0.53 18.03 2.65
CA SER A 183 0.08 19.12 3.40
C SER A 183 -0.32 20.43 2.73
N GLN A 184 -0.76 21.44 3.50
CA GLN A 184 -0.73 22.80 2.97
C GLN A 184 0.70 23.09 2.52
N GLU A 185 0.85 23.53 1.28
CA GLU A 185 2.01 24.29 0.88
C GLU A 185 2.00 25.56 1.73
N GLU A 186 2.69 25.53 2.86
CA GLU A 186 3.26 26.77 3.36
C GLU A 186 4.18 27.24 2.23
N SER A 187 3.88 28.39 1.65
CA SER A 187 4.81 29.12 0.80
C SER A 187 6.05 29.42 1.65
N ILE A 188 7.02 28.49 1.67
CA ILE A 188 8.29 28.69 2.34
C ILE A 188 9.05 29.74 1.51
N PRO A 189 9.41 30.90 2.08
CA PRO A 189 10.30 31.83 1.40
C PRO A 189 11.59 31.10 1.04
N LEU A 190 12.04 31.28 -0.20
CA LEU A 190 13.21 30.64 -0.81
C LEU A 190 14.51 30.94 -0.04
N ALA A 191 14.70 30.36 1.15
CA ALA A 191 15.94 30.41 1.92
C ALA A 191 15.85 29.47 3.13
N ILE A 192 16.37 28.24 2.97
CA ILE A 192 17.45 27.66 3.78
C ILE A 192 17.73 26.29 3.15
N SER A 193 18.83 26.24 2.40
CA SER A 193 19.49 25.02 1.97
C SER A 193 19.93 24.23 3.19
N ASN A 194 19.13 23.26 3.60
CA ASN A 194 19.63 22.07 4.28
C ASN A 194 19.54 20.94 3.26
N LYS A 195 20.69 20.41 2.81
CA LYS A 195 20.73 19.18 2.02
C LYS A 195 19.92 18.10 2.78
N PRO A 196 18.88 17.51 2.18
CA PRO A 196 18.13 16.45 2.83
C PRO A 196 19.05 15.27 3.14
N SER A 197 18.95 14.74 4.37
CA SER A 197 19.84 13.69 4.89
C SER A 197 19.44 12.26 4.47
N ALA A 198 18.39 12.11 3.66
CA ALA A 198 17.86 10.80 3.26
C ALA A 198 17.41 10.83 1.79
N ILE A 199 17.85 9.82 1.03
CA ILE A 199 17.45 9.57 -0.35
C ILE A 199 16.31 8.55 -0.33
N ASN A 200 15.16 8.91 -0.89
CA ASN A 200 14.04 8.00 -1.16
C ASN A 200 14.11 7.55 -2.63
N TYR A 201 13.32 6.54 -2.99
CA TYR A 201 13.25 6.05 -4.35
C TYR A 201 11.81 5.99 -4.85
N LEU A 202 11.57 6.48 -6.07
CA LEU A 202 10.38 6.13 -6.82
C LEU A 202 10.61 4.78 -7.49
N CYS A 203 9.67 3.85 -7.34
CA CYS A 203 9.80 2.52 -7.91
C CYS A 203 8.47 1.89 -8.30
N ILE A 204 8.54 0.91 -9.20
CA ILE A 204 7.49 -0.06 -9.45
C ILE A 204 7.80 -1.32 -8.64
N ILE A 205 6.79 -1.85 -7.97
CA ILE A 205 6.85 -3.14 -7.29
C ILE A 205 6.07 -4.15 -8.16
N PRO A 206 6.71 -5.22 -8.65
CA PRO A 206 6.02 -6.25 -9.44
C PRO A 206 4.89 -6.92 -8.64
N THR A 207 3.91 -7.47 -9.34
CA THR A 207 2.83 -8.23 -8.71
C THR A 207 3.39 -9.48 -8.02
N ASN A 208 2.62 -10.04 -7.07
CA ASN A 208 3.01 -11.30 -6.42
C ASN A 208 3.12 -12.44 -7.44
N GLU A 209 2.23 -12.49 -8.43
CA GLU A 209 2.26 -13.49 -9.50
C GLU A 209 3.55 -13.39 -10.33
N PHE A 210 3.90 -12.19 -10.80
CA PHE A 210 5.15 -11.97 -11.52
C PHE A 210 6.37 -12.29 -10.65
N SER A 211 6.34 -11.89 -9.37
CA SER A 211 7.44 -12.15 -8.43
C SER A 211 7.63 -13.65 -8.19
N SER A 212 6.54 -14.42 -8.03
CA SER A 212 6.59 -15.87 -7.89
C SER A 212 7.10 -16.55 -9.16
N PHE A 213 6.62 -16.13 -10.33
CA PHE A 213 7.14 -16.60 -11.61
C PHE A 213 8.64 -16.35 -11.74
N LEU A 214 9.08 -15.12 -11.49
CA LEU A 214 10.47 -14.71 -11.56
C LEU A 214 11.37 -15.56 -10.66
N LEU A 215 10.95 -15.83 -9.43
CA LEU A 215 11.72 -16.66 -8.50
C LEU A 215 11.84 -18.11 -9.00
N GLY A 216 10.76 -18.65 -9.58
CA GLY A 216 10.77 -19.98 -10.20
C GLY A 216 11.81 -20.13 -11.30
N LEU A 217 12.09 -19.06 -12.06
CA LEU A 217 13.11 -19.09 -13.12
C LEU A 217 14.52 -19.33 -12.60
N PHE A 218 14.80 -18.94 -11.34
CA PHE A 218 16.10 -19.11 -10.70
C PHE A 218 16.16 -20.33 -9.76
N GLU A 219 15.11 -21.14 -9.68
CA GLU A 219 15.14 -22.38 -8.92
C GLU A 219 16.27 -23.28 -9.41
N HIS A 220 16.98 -23.87 -8.45
CA HIS A 220 18.16 -24.70 -8.68
C HIS A 220 19.35 -23.99 -9.36
N THR A 221 19.34 -22.67 -9.52
CA THR A 221 20.54 -21.92 -9.94
C THR A 221 21.40 -21.56 -8.73
N SER A 222 22.67 -21.19 -8.97
CA SER A 222 23.56 -20.65 -7.92
C SER A 222 23.22 -19.21 -7.52
N PHE A 223 22.27 -18.57 -8.21
CA PHE A 223 21.89 -17.18 -8.01
C PHE A 223 20.50 -17.10 -7.39
N GLN A 224 20.35 -16.24 -6.38
CA GLN A 224 19.06 -15.98 -5.74
C GLN A 224 18.75 -14.49 -5.89
N PRO A 225 17.69 -14.14 -6.63
CA PRO A 225 17.30 -12.74 -6.79
C PRO A 225 16.99 -12.06 -5.45
N LEU A 226 17.34 -10.78 -5.36
CA LEU A 226 17.00 -9.90 -4.25
C LEU A 226 15.49 -9.77 -4.08
N LYS A 227 15.06 -9.78 -2.82
CA LYS A 227 13.65 -9.58 -2.43
C LYS A 227 13.50 -8.35 -1.52
N PRO A 228 12.42 -7.56 -1.69
CA PRO A 228 11.51 -7.57 -2.84
C PRO A 228 12.19 -7.00 -4.09
N SER A 229 11.90 -7.55 -5.26
CA SER A 229 12.40 -7.03 -6.53
C SER A 229 11.69 -5.71 -6.85
N ARG A 230 12.42 -4.70 -7.33
CA ARG A 230 11.87 -3.35 -7.60
C ARG A 230 12.48 -2.77 -8.88
N LEU A 231 11.64 -2.12 -9.67
CA LEU A 231 12.10 -1.29 -10.79
C LEU A 231 12.32 0.12 -10.25
N ILE A 232 13.56 0.54 -10.05
CA ILE A 232 13.84 1.89 -9.55
C ILE A 232 13.71 2.87 -10.73
N LEU A 233 12.84 3.85 -10.55
CA LEU A 233 12.54 4.86 -11.56
C LEU A 233 13.37 6.12 -11.37
N ALA A 234 13.58 6.52 -10.11
CA ALA A 234 14.37 7.69 -9.78
C ALA A 234 14.71 7.74 -8.30
N GLU A 235 15.79 8.45 -7.97
CA GLU A 235 16.01 9.00 -6.64
C GLU A 235 15.07 10.19 -6.40
N TYR A 236 14.54 10.28 -5.18
CA TYR A 236 13.68 11.35 -4.73
C TYR A 236 14.24 11.93 -3.44
N GLU A 237 14.72 13.17 -3.49
CA GLU A 237 15.24 13.85 -2.31
C GLU A 237 14.12 14.11 -1.29
N ALA A 238 14.38 13.79 -0.02
CA ALA A 238 13.36 13.81 1.02
C ALA A 238 12.75 15.21 1.24
N GLY A 239 11.47 15.32 0.91
CA GLY A 239 10.56 16.42 1.22
C GLY A 239 9.11 15.91 1.17
N PRO A 240 8.09 16.70 1.56
CA PRO A 240 6.70 16.31 1.31
C PRO A 240 6.53 15.99 -0.17
N VAL A 241 5.71 15.00 -0.50
CA VAL A 241 5.34 14.74 -1.90
C VAL A 241 4.72 16.01 -2.46
N ASN A 242 5.42 16.69 -3.35
CA ASN A 242 4.91 17.90 -4.00
C ASN A 242 3.64 17.53 -4.81
N THR A 243 2.63 18.38 -4.71
CA THR A 243 1.34 18.27 -5.42
C THR A 243 1.52 18.09 -6.93
N ASP A 244 2.56 18.69 -7.53
CA ASP A 244 2.90 18.55 -8.94
C ASP A 244 3.34 17.13 -9.32
N LEU A 245 4.27 16.54 -8.54
CA LEU A 245 4.73 15.16 -8.77
C LEU A 245 3.55 14.18 -8.68
N ARG A 246 2.72 14.35 -7.66
CA ARG A 246 1.53 13.53 -7.47
C ARG A 246 0.56 13.67 -8.64
N SER A 247 0.24 14.91 -9.03
CA SER A 247 -0.68 15.18 -10.13
C SER A 247 -0.18 14.57 -11.44
N LYS A 248 1.12 14.62 -11.71
CA LYS A 248 1.72 14.02 -12.90
C LYS A 248 1.69 12.49 -12.86
N LEU A 249 2.07 11.87 -11.74
CA LEU A 249 2.00 10.41 -11.59
C LEU A 249 0.55 9.90 -11.67
N GLU A 250 -0.38 10.50 -10.91
CA GLU A 250 -1.77 10.04 -10.85
C GLU A 250 -2.60 10.41 -12.10
N SER A 251 -2.10 11.28 -12.99
CA SER A 251 -2.69 11.53 -14.32
C SER A 251 -2.13 10.63 -15.42
N THR A 252 -1.00 9.95 -15.17
CA THR A 252 -0.41 9.00 -16.12
C THR A 252 -1.32 7.78 -16.23
N LEU A 253 -1.61 7.35 -17.47
CA LEU A 253 -2.42 6.16 -17.71
C LEU A 253 -1.70 4.91 -17.22
N LYS A 254 -2.47 3.94 -16.74
CA LYS A 254 -1.96 2.59 -16.51
C LYS A 254 -1.37 2.03 -17.79
N PHE A 255 -0.34 1.21 -17.64
CA PHE A 255 0.34 0.59 -18.76
C PHE A 255 0.87 -0.79 -18.38
N THR A 256 1.14 -1.61 -19.38
CA THR A 256 1.68 -2.95 -19.19
C THR A 256 3.18 -2.94 -19.46
N ILE A 257 3.96 -3.68 -18.67
CA ILE A 257 5.35 -3.99 -19.00
C ILE A 257 5.54 -5.47 -19.25
N ASN A 258 6.42 -5.77 -20.19
CA ASN A 258 6.62 -7.07 -20.78
C ASN A 258 8.06 -7.50 -20.57
N PHE A 259 8.23 -8.77 -20.21
CA PHE A 259 9.51 -9.44 -20.12
C PHE A 259 9.47 -10.70 -20.96
N THR A 260 10.63 -11.07 -21.48
CA THR A 260 10.84 -12.30 -22.25
C THR A 260 12.09 -13.00 -21.73
N GLN A 261 12.38 -14.18 -22.27
CA GLN A 261 13.65 -14.86 -22.01
C GLN A 261 14.86 -13.94 -22.31
N ASP A 262 14.78 -13.07 -23.32
CA ASP A 262 15.90 -12.19 -23.70
C ASP A 262 16.01 -10.93 -22.81
N SER A 263 15.15 -10.79 -21.80
CA SER A 263 15.18 -9.64 -20.90
C SER A 263 16.33 -9.70 -19.89
N ILE A 264 16.93 -10.86 -19.62
CA ILE A 264 18.02 -10.95 -18.64
C ILE A 264 19.33 -10.39 -19.19
N ASN A 265 19.97 -9.55 -18.40
CA ASN A 265 21.18 -8.85 -18.76
C ASN A 265 22.17 -8.82 -17.60
N TYR A 266 23.44 -8.65 -17.95
CA TYR A 266 24.55 -8.51 -17.00
C TYR A 266 25.35 -7.25 -17.33
N ASP A 267 25.59 -6.42 -16.32
CA ASP A 267 26.49 -5.29 -16.41
C ASP A 267 27.86 -5.69 -15.85
N GLU A 268 28.86 -5.79 -16.73
CA GLU A 268 30.22 -6.18 -16.34
C GLU A 268 30.90 -5.17 -15.41
N THR A 269 30.53 -3.89 -15.49
CA THR A 269 31.14 -2.83 -14.69
C THR A 269 30.71 -2.91 -13.23
N THR A 270 29.44 -3.23 -13.00
CA THR A 270 28.82 -3.26 -11.67
C THR A 270 28.58 -4.68 -11.15
N SER A 271 28.88 -5.70 -11.97
CA SER A 271 28.54 -7.10 -11.72
C SER A 271 27.04 -7.35 -11.49
N ARG A 272 26.19 -6.43 -11.98
CA ARG A 272 24.76 -6.42 -11.73
C ARG A 272 24.02 -7.32 -12.71
N VAL A 273 23.17 -8.20 -12.20
CA VAL A 273 22.16 -8.94 -12.97
C VAL A 273 20.84 -8.20 -12.89
N TYR A 274 20.19 -7.98 -14.03
CA TYR A 274 18.93 -7.26 -14.10
C TYR A 274 18.05 -7.76 -15.25
N LEU A 275 16.75 -7.49 -15.17
CA LEU A 275 15.84 -7.66 -16.30
C LEU A 275 15.52 -6.31 -16.94
N LYS A 276 15.61 -6.24 -18.26
CA LYS A 276 15.15 -5.10 -19.06
C LYS A 276 13.78 -5.41 -19.69
N PRO A 277 12.75 -4.57 -19.46
CA PRO A 277 11.48 -4.70 -20.15
C PRO A 277 11.66 -4.59 -21.67
N THR A 278 10.93 -5.38 -22.44
CA THR A 278 10.99 -5.32 -23.91
C THR A 278 10.26 -4.10 -24.47
N ASN A 279 9.28 -3.57 -23.72
CA ASN A 279 8.54 -2.36 -24.03
C ASN A 279 8.84 -1.26 -23.00
N ILE A 280 10.00 -0.62 -23.10
CA ILE A 280 10.45 0.33 -22.07
C ILE A 280 9.85 1.73 -22.18
N GLU A 281 9.30 2.09 -23.34
CA GLU A 281 8.73 3.42 -23.60
C GLU A 281 7.68 3.90 -22.57
N PRO A 282 6.77 3.05 -22.06
CA PRO A 282 5.86 3.45 -20.99
C PRO A 282 6.56 3.86 -19.69
N ILE A 283 7.72 3.27 -19.37
CA ILE A 283 8.53 3.67 -18.22
C ILE A 283 9.20 5.01 -18.47
N HIS A 284 9.64 5.29 -19.70
CA HIS A 284 10.18 6.61 -20.05
C HIS A 284 9.14 7.74 -19.86
N GLN A 285 7.84 7.46 -20.03
CA GLN A 285 6.78 8.43 -19.74
C GLN A 285 6.71 8.80 -18.25
N LEU A 286 7.16 7.90 -17.36
CA LEU A 286 7.30 8.13 -15.93
C LEU A 286 8.63 8.78 -15.54
N ASN A 287 9.51 9.11 -16.48
CA ASN A 287 10.80 9.75 -16.21
C ASN A 287 10.60 11.22 -15.80
N ILE A 288 9.99 11.40 -14.64
CA ILE A 288 9.43 12.66 -14.14
C ILE A 288 10.50 13.51 -13.43
N LEU A 289 11.68 12.93 -13.16
CA LEU A 289 12.75 13.58 -12.39
C LEU A 289 14.01 13.90 -13.20
N ASP A 290 13.97 13.74 -14.54
CA ASP A 290 15.03 14.19 -15.46
C ASP A 290 16.44 13.67 -15.12
N ASP A 291 16.52 12.49 -14.49
CA ASP A 291 17.78 11.89 -14.09
C ASP A 291 18.16 10.80 -15.09
N SER A 292 19.22 11.04 -15.86
CA SER A 292 19.73 10.15 -16.92
C SER A 292 20.28 8.81 -16.41
N LYS A 293 20.07 8.49 -15.13
CA LYS A 293 20.65 7.35 -14.42
C LYS A 293 19.74 6.13 -14.36
N TYR A 294 18.45 6.27 -14.61
CA TYR A 294 17.50 5.17 -14.44
C TYR A 294 17.05 4.62 -15.80
N ASP A 295 17.43 3.38 -16.05
CA ASP A 295 17.26 2.67 -17.32
C ASP A 295 15.99 1.82 -17.35
N GLY A 296 15.10 1.96 -16.36
CA GLY A 296 13.85 1.20 -16.26
C GLY A 296 14.04 -0.31 -16.09
N THR A 297 15.14 -0.75 -15.45
CA THR A 297 15.43 -2.17 -15.25
C THR A 297 15.05 -2.70 -13.87
N LEU A 298 14.69 -3.98 -13.81
CA LEU A 298 14.46 -4.72 -12.58
C LEU A 298 15.78 -5.30 -12.09
N THR A 299 16.40 -4.70 -11.09
CA THR A 299 17.66 -5.22 -10.55
C THR A 299 17.40 -6.50 -9.75
N LEU A 300 18.09 -7.58 -10.12
CA LEU A 300 17.97 -8.89 -9.48
C LEU A 300 19.07 -9.11 -8.43
N GLY A 301 20.24 -8.50 -8.57
CA GLY A 301 21.33 -8.64 -7.61
C GLY A 301 22.71 -8.55 -8.25
N ILE A 302 23.71 -9.05 -7.54
CA ILE A 302 25.12 -9.07 -7.97
C ILE A 302 25.54 -10.53 -8.20
N LEU A 303 26.23 -10.80 -9.30
CA LEU A 303 26.74 -12.13 -9.65
C LEU A 303 28.14 -12.02 -10.24
N HIS A 304 29.00 -12.99 -9.94
CA HIS A 304 30.32 -13.07 -10.56
C HIS A 304 30.18 -13.37 -12.06
N LYS A 305 30.99 -12.71 -12.91
CA LYS A 305 30.88 -12.81 -14.38
C LYS A 305 30.94 -14.25 -14.87
N ASP A 306 31.82 -15.07 -14.28
CA ASP A 306 32.01 -16.47 -14.66
C ASP A 306 30.79 -17.36 -14.41
N ASP A 307 29.89 -16.94 -13.53
CA ASP A 307 28.67 -17.68 -13.20
C ASP A 307 27.47 -17.26 -14.06
N PHE A 308 27.53 -16.08 -14.69
CA PHE A 308 26.39 -15.52 -15.42
C PHE A 308 25.90 -16.42 -16.54
N ASN A 309 26.79 -17.00 -17.35
CA ASN A 309 26.39 -17.88 -18.45
C ASN A 309 25.57 -19.09 -17.96
N LYS A 310 25.99 -19.74 -16.87
CA LYS A 310 25.26 -20.89 -16.30
C LYS A 310 23.90 -20.50 -15.74
N VAL A 311 23.82 -19.32 -15.12
CA VAL A 311 22.56 -18.77 -14.58
C VAL A 311 21.63 -18.38 -15.74
N ASN A 312 22.16 -17.72 -16.77
CA ASN A 312 21.43 -17.34 -17.98
C ASN A 312 20.87 -18.58 -18.70
N ASP A 313 21.67 -19.61 -18.96
CA ASP A 313 21.22 -20.83 -19.64
C ASP A 313 20.04 -21.49 -18.90
N ARG A 314 20.09 -21.52 -17.57
CA ARG A 314 19.00 -22.06 -16.75
C ARG A 314 17.79 -21.16 -16.75
N PHE A 315 17.98 -19.84 -16.64
CA PHE A 315 16.91 -18.84 -16.74
C PHE A 315 16.15 -19.00 -18.05
N MET A 316 16.86 -19.04 -19.18
CA MET A 316 16.30 -19.23 -20.52
C MET A 316 15.54 -20.57 -20.61
N LYS A 317 16.12 -21.65 -20.10
CA LYS A 317 15.48 -22.97 -20.11
C LYS A 317 14.20 -23.04 -19.26
N ASN A 318 14.17 -22.32 -18.14
CA ASN A 318 13.02 -22.27 -17.23
C ASN A 318 11.94 -21.30 -17.72
N TRP A 319 12.26 -20.42 -18.67
CA TRP A 319 11.31 -19.49 -19.28
C TRP A 319 10.47 -20.21 -20.34
N THR A 320 9.25 -20.62 -19.98
CA THR A 320 8.42 -21.52 -20.81
C THR A 320 7.28 -20.84 -21.57
N ILE A 321 7.14 -19.51 -21.44
CA ILE A 321 6.08 -18.71 -22.07
C ILE A 321 6.69 -17.64 -22.98
N ASP A 322 6.00 -17.25 -24.04
CA ASP A 322 6.57 -16.27 -25.00
C ASP A 322 6.83 -14.91 -24.35
N THR A 323 5.94 -14.47 -23.46
CA THR A 323 6.04 -13.19 -22.76
C THR A 323 5.38 -13.30 -21.40
N ASN A 324 6.02 -12.76 -20.37
CA ASN A 324 5.37 -12.51 -19.08
C ASN A 324 5.15 -11.01 -18.92
N GLN A 325 3.94 -10.61 -18.58
CA GLN A 325 3.57 -9.21 -18.49
C GLN A 325 2.77 -8.94 -17.23
N PHE A 326 2.82 -7.70 -16.75
CA PHE A 326 1.90 -7.24 -15.71
C PHE A 326 1.53 -5.77 -15.93
N GLU A 327 0.31 -5.43 -15.53
CA GLU A 327 -0.15 -4.05 -15.51
C GLU A 327 0.51 -3.32 -14.34
N ILE A 328 1.02 -2.13 -14.63
CA ILE A 328 1.43 -1.15 -13.64
C ILE A 328 0.25 -0.22 -13.43
N ASP A 329 -0.36 -0.35 -12.26
CA ASP A 329 -1.42 0.52 -11.79
C ASP A 329 -0.94 1.52 -10.73
N ARG A 330 0.31 1.36 -10.24
CA ARG A 330 0.84 2.08 -9.08
C ARG A 330 2.33 2.33 -9.15
N ILE A 331 2.74 3.48 -8.63
CA ILE A 331 4.13 3.85 -8.36
C ILE A 331 4.30 4.05 -6.85
N TYR A 332 5.42 3.59 -6.31
CA TYR A 332 5.70 3.63 -4.88
C TYR A 332 6.84 4.60 -4.61
N LEU A 333 6.70 5.47 -3.62
CA LEU A 333 7.82 6.17 -3.00
C LEU A 333 8.23 5.37 -1.78
N ILE A 334 9.48 4.93 -1.74
CA ILE A 334 10.03 4.10 -0.67
C ILE A 334 11.24 4.81 -0.05
N ASP A 335 11.51 4.56 1.23
CA ASP A 335 12.75 5.03 1.83
C ASP A 335 13.95 4.11 1.50
N ILE A 336 15.14 4.48 1.96
CA ILE A 336 16.37 3.69 1.75
C ILE A 336 16.32 2.28 2.36
N LYS A 337 15.41 2.03 3.31
CA LYS A 337 15.16 0.70 3.90
C LYS A 337 14.09 -0.08 3.14
N GLY A 338 13.55 0.50 2.07
CA GLY A 338 12.50 -0.08 1.24
C GLY A 338 11.09 0.03 1.84
N ARG A 339 10.89 0.83 2.89
CA ARG A 339 9.58 1.03 3.53
C ARG A 339 8.73 1.98 2.68
N SER A 340 7.49 1.60 2.40
CA SER A 340 6.55 2.40 1.60
C SER A 340 6.19 3.69 2.32
N GLN A 341 6.58 4.82 1.71
CA GLN A 341 6.25 6.16 2.16
C GLN A 341 4.97 6.67 1.50
N PHE A 342 4.79 6.44 0.19
CA PHE A 342 3.61 6.86 -0.56
C PHE A 342 3.31 5.90 -1.70
N ILE A 343 2.03 5.84 -2.11
CA ILE A 343 1.60 5.12 -3.31
C ILE A 343 0.85 6.10 -4.20
N PHE A 344 1.28 6.19 -5.45
CA PHE A 344 0.61 6.95 -6.51
C PHE A 344 -0.17 5.95 -7.36
N ARG A 345 -1.49 6.12 -7.46
CA ARG A 345 -2.33 5.28 -8.31
C ARG A 345 -2.42 5.91 -9.69
N LEU A 346 -1.99 5.18 -10.71
CA LEU A 346 -2.08 5.59 -12.10
C LEU A 346 -3.55 5.60 -12.55
N LYS A 347 -3.84 6.47 -13.52
CA LYS A 347 -5.18 6.70 -14.07
C LYS A 347 -5.63 5.50 -14.90
N ASN A 348 -6.81 4.97 -14.61
CA ASN A 348 -7.48 3.95 -15.43
C ASN A 348 -7.65 4.37 -16.89
#